data_AF-A0A1A8ENJ8-F1
#
_entry.id   AF-A0A1A8ENJ8-F1
#
_cell.length_a   1.000
_cell.length_b   1.000
_cell.length_c   1.000
_cell.angle_alpha   90.00
_cell.angle_beta   90.00
_cell.angle_gamma   90.00
#
_symmetry.space_group_name_H-M   'P 1'
#
loop_
_entity.id
_entity.type
_entity.pdbx_description
1 polymer ?
#
loop_
_entity_poly.entity_id
_entity_poly.type
_entity_poly.pdbx_seq_one_letter_code
_entity_poly.pdbx_strand_id
1 'polypeptide(L)'
;MACARVPLDEQQVTEPDSQGRARTLPALHPDRKEDRCFVPYKPPPVECSPAEVEEFLEHARFITEDLEWLLSLPHDKFWCQVVFDESLQGCLDSYLHHAPRGLDLLALPSSPAVADVQRAIHRAIFLVFLRMATHKESKESFLTPAVFGEIIYNNFLFDVPKMMDLCVLFGKGNSQLLHKMIENVFTQQPAYYSDLDETVPTVLQVFDTILEKCGLQCEGAMEPKKLNAHKQPTALTMSQQVSLSLCFCLSSSVSL
;
A
#
# COMPACT_ATOMS: atom_id res chain seq x y z
N MET A 1 11.20 -16.93 38.86
CA MET A 1 9.87 -16.93 38.22
C MET A 1 9.93 -15.93 37.08
N ALA A 2 9.84 -16.38 35.83
CA ALA A 2 9.77 -15.46 34.70
C ALA A 2 8.41 -14.76 34.77
N CYS A 3 8.40 -13.45 34.97
CA CYS A 3 7.18 -12.65 34.91
C CYS A 3 6.60 -12.84 33.49
N ALA A 4 5.39 -13.39 33.39
CA ALA A 4 4.72 -13.56 32.10
C ALA A 4 4.59 -12.17 31.47
N ARG A 5 5.12 -12.01 30.25
CA ARG A 5 5.07 -10.72 29.57
C ARG A 5 3.69 -10.54 28.95
N VAL A 6 3.11 -9.38 29.20
CA VAL A 6 1.74 -9.02 28.80
C VAL A 6 1.78 -8.50 27.35
N PRO A 7 0.88 -8.92 26.46
CA PRO A 7 0.80 -8.39 25.10
C PRO A 7 0.36 -6.91 25.10
N LEU A 8 0.74 -6.14 24.07
CA LEU A 8 0.51 -4.70 24.01
C LEU A 8 -0.97 -4.31 24.19
N ASP A 9 -1.88 -5.09 23.62
CA ASP A 9 -3.34 -4.90 23.71
C ASP A 9 -3.90 -5.04 25.13
N GLU A 10 -3.19 -5.70 26.04
CA GLU A 10 -3.57 -5.86 27.45
C GLU A 10 -2.76 -4.95 28.39
N GLN A 11 -1.75 -4.25 27.87
CA GLN A 11 -0.90 -3.38 28.67
C GLN A 11 -1.61 -2.07 29.05
N GLN A 12 -1.30 -1.58 30.25
CA GLN A 12 -1.66 -0.24 30.69
C GLN A 12 -0.41 0.57 30.99
N VAL A 13 -0.45 1.86 30.68
CA VAL A 13 0.65 2.80 30.92
C VAL A 13 0.13 3.94 31.79
N THR A 14 0.95 4.35 32.75
CA THR A 14 0.67 5.52 33.59
C THR A 14 1.57 6.67 33.16
N GLU A 15 0.96 7.72 32.62
CA GLU A 15 1.64 8.91 32.10
C GLU A 15 0.98 10.16 32.72
N PRO A 16 1.70 11.29 32.85
CA PRO A 16 1.12 12.53 33.36
C PRO A 16 0.10 13.09 32.35
N ASP A 17 -1.07 13.53 32.85
CA ASP A 17 -2.05 14.28 32.07
C ASP A 17 -1.56 15.72 31.80
N SER A 18 -2.33 16.49 31.03
CA SER A 18 -2.03 17.91 30.73
C SER A 18 -1.97 18.81 31.97
N GLN A 19 -2.41 18.34 33.13
CA GLN A 19 -2.36 19.00 34.43
C GLN A 19 -1.26 18.41 35.34
N GLY A 20 -0.44 17.49 34.85
CA GLY A 20 0.64 16.83 35.58
C GLY A 20 0.20 15.72 36.54
N ARG A 21 -1.08 15.32 36.52
CA ARG A 21 -1.59 14.23 37.37
C ARG A 21 -1.38 12.89 36.68
N ALA A 22 -1.04 11.87 37.45
CA ALA A 22 -0.91 10.52 36.92
C ALA A 22 -2.25 10.02 36.38
N ARG A 23 -2.30 9.69 35.09
CA ARG A 23 -3.43 9.05 34.41
C ARG A 23 -2.98 7.69 33.91
N THR A 24 -3.76 6.66 34.22
CA THR A 24 -3.56 5.31 33.67
C THR A 24 -4.49 5.12 32.47
N LEU A 25 -3.92 4.66 31.35
CA LEU A 25 -4.65 4.43 30.10
C LEU A 25 -4.13 3.15 29.42
N PRO A 26 -4.90 2.55 28.49
CA PRO A 26 -4.40 1.48 27.64
C PRO A 26 -3.13 1.90 26.92
N ALA A 27 -2.21 0.96 26.71
CA ALA A 27 -0.98 1.23 25.96
C ALA A 27 -1.28 1.62 24.50
N LEU A 28 -2.29 1.02 23.88
CA LEU A 28 -2.79 1.46 22.58
C LEU A 28 -3.89 2.52 22.78
N HIS A 29 -3.56 3.80 22.59
CA HIS A 29 -4.52 4.90 22.82
C HIS A 29 -4.23 6.10 21.90
N PRO A 30 -5.27 6.80 21.40
CA PRO A 30 -5.09 7.94 20.50
C PRO A 30 -4.23 9.06 21.09
N ASP A 31 -4.43 9.41 22.38
CA ASP A 31 -3.60 10.42 23.08
C ASP A 31 -2.11 10.08 23.14
N ARG A 32 -1.69 8.84 22.82
CA ARG A 32 -0.28 8.41 22.84
C ARG A 32 0.39 8.47 21.46
N LYS A 33 -0.35 8.81 20.40
CA LYS A 33 0.24 9.11 19.08
C LYS A 33 0.93 10.47 19.13
N GLU A 34 1.95 10.64 18.32
CA GLU A 34 2.64 11.93 18.18
C GLU A 34 1.92 12.78 17.12
N ASP A 35 1.87 14.10 17.35
CA ASP A 35 1.29 15.04 16.40
C ASP A 35 2.28 15.30 15.27
N ARG A 36 2.24 14.40 14.28
CA ARG A 36 3.09 14.40 13.10
C ARG A 36 2.20 14.22 11.87
N CYS A 37 2.53 14.94 10.80
CA CYS A 37 1.75 14.91 9.56
C CYS A 37 2.58 14.27 8.46
N PHE A 38 2.17 13.08 8.02
CA PHE A 38 2.79 12.40 6.90
C PHE A 38 2.23 12.93 5.58
N VAL A 39 3.12 13.45 4.72
CA VAL A 39 2.72 14.00 3.44
C VAL A 39 2.46 12.90 2.39
N PRO A 40 1.40 12.98 1.58
CA PRO A 40 1.13 11.98 0.53
C PRO A 40 2.25 11.92 -0.50
N TYR A 41 2.60 10.72 -0.97
CA TYR A 41 3.57 10.52 -2.05
C TYR A 41 3.06 11.10 -3.37
N LYS A 42 3.98 11.76 -4.10
CA LYS A 42 3.78 12.22 -5.48
C LYS A 42 4.91 11.67 -6.34
N PRO A 43 4.60 11.10 -7.52
CA PRO A 43 5.63 10.60 -8.42
C PRO A 43 6.46 11.77 -8.99
N PRO A 44 7.72 11.53 -9.39
CA PRO A 44 8.50 12.55 -10.06
C PRO A 44 7.81 12.98 -11.37
N PRO A 45 7.91 14.26 -11.76
CA PRO A 45 7.29 14.75 -12.98
C PRO A 45 7.97 14.17 -14.23
N VAL A 46 7.16 13.90 -15.25
CA VAL A 46 7.60 13.29 -16.53
C VAL A 46 8.48 14.26 -17.32
N GLU A 47 8.17 15.56 -17.25
CA GLU A 47 9.01 16.64 -17.79
C GLU A 47 9.77 17.27 -16.62
N CYS A 48 11.10 17.18 -16.63
CA CYS A 48 11.93 17.55 -15.49
C CYS A 48 12.58 18.93 -15.70
N SER A 49 11.89 20.02 -15.35
CA SER A 49 12.63 21.25 -15.07
C SER A 49 13.47 21.07 -13.80
N PRO A 50 14.61 21.77 -13.64
CA PRO A 50 15.42 21.66 -12.43
C PRO A 50 14.65 21.98 -11.14
N ALA A 51 13.69 22.91 -11.20
CA ALA A 51 12.87 23.30 -10.07
C ALA A 51 11.90 22.18 -9.63
N GLU A 52 11.27 21.50 -10.58
CA GLU A 52 10.37 20.38 -10.31
C GLU A 52 11.09 19.17 -9.72
N VAL A 53 12.33 18.93 -10.16
CA VAL A 53 13.18 17.88 -9.56
C VAL A 53 13.54 18.24 -8.13
N GLU A 54 13.89 19.50 -7.85
CA GLU A 54 14.20 19.97 -6.49
C GLU A 54 12.99 19.86 -5.55
N GLU A 55 11.80 20.25 -6.02
CA GLU A 55 10.54 20.09 -5.28
C GLU A 55 10.28 18.61 -4.95
N PHE A 56 10.42 17.71 -5.94
CA PHE A 56 10.28 16.28 -5.70
C PHE A 56 11.29 15.77 -4.66
N LEU A 57 12.56 16.17 -4.77
CA LEU A 57 13.61 15.73 -3.84
C LEU A 57 13.33 16.20 -2.41
N GLU A 58 12.89 17.44 -2.22
CA GLU A 58 12.52 17.97 -0.89
C GLU A 58 11.30 17.23 -0.33
N HIS A 59 10.24 17.08 -1.12
CA HIS A 59 9.03 16.37 -0.74
C HIS A 59 9.32 14.90 -0.36
N ALA A 60 10.12 14.22 -1.17
CA ALA A 60 10.56 12.85 -0.94
C ALA A 60 11.42 12.73 0.33
N ARG A 61 12.17 13.77 0.70
CA ARG A 61 12.98 13.80 1.92
C ARG A 61 12.10 13.85 3.16
N PHE A 62 11.04 14.67 3.18
CA PHE A 62 10.06 14.67 4.28
C PHE A 62 9.46 13.29 4.51
N ILE A 63 9.00 12.63 3.43
CA ILE A 63 8.46 11.26 3.53
C ILE A 63 9.48 10.30 4.12
N THR A 64 10.73 10.34 3.63
CA THR A 64 11.77 9.41 4.09
C THR A 64 12.12 9.65 5.56
N GLU A 65 12.35 10.90 5.96
CA GLU A 65 12.64 11.29 7.35
C GLU A 65 11.49 10.86 8.29
N ASP A 66 10.24 11.00 7.84
CA ASP A 66 9.07 10.65 8.63
C ASP A 66 8.86 9.15 8.79
N LEU A 67 9.08 8.37 7.73
CA LEU A 67 9.02 6.91 7.80
C LEU A 67 10.21 6.33 8.58
N GLU A 68 11.40 6.92 8.48
CA GLU A 68 12.55 6.51 9.30
C GLU A 68 12.33 6.78 10.79
N TRP A 69 11.76 7.95 11.11
CA TRP A 69 11.30 8.24 12.47
C TRP A 69 10.28 7.21 12.95
N LEU A 70 9.25 6.91 12.15
CA LEU A 70 8.23 5.91 12.48
C LEU A 70 8.86 4.53 12.76
N LEU A 71 9.79 4.10 11.91
CA LEU A 71 10.52 2.84 12.08
C LEU A 71 11.43 2.84 13.32
N SER A 72 11.89 4.00 13.78
CA SER A 72 12.68 4.13 15.00
C SER A 72 11.86 4.05 16.28
N LEU A 73 10.53 4.21 16.21
CA LEU A 73 9.66 4.20 17.38
C LEU A 73 9.67 2.84 18.10
N PRO A 74 9.57 2.85 19.45
CA PRO A 74 9.23 1.66 20.22
C PRO A 74 7.92 1.01 19.75
N HIS A 75 7.78 -0.29 19.98
CA HIS A 75 6.62 -1.08 19.51
C HIS A 75 5.26 -0.46 19.88
N ASP A 76 5.07 -0.03 21.12
CA ASP A 76 3.80 0.56 21.57
C ASP A 76 3.50 1.90 20.89
N LYS A 77 4.51 2.77 20.75
CA LYS A 77 4.39 4.06 20.07
C LYS A 77 4.21 3.92 18.56
N PHE A 78 4.89 2.96 17.94
CA PHE A 78 4.69 2.61 16.54
C PHE A 78 3.22 2.22 16.27
N TRP A 79 2.68 1.30 17.06
CA TRP A 79 1.28 0.88 16.90
C TRP A 79 0.28 1.99 17.21
N CYS A 80 0.56 2.89 18.18
CA CYS A 80 -0.27 4.07 18.37
C CYS A 80 -0.28 4.97 17.13
N GLN A 81 0.87 5.20 16.50
CA GLN A 81 0.92 6.00 15.28
C GLN A 81 0.17 5.32 14.13
N VAL A 82 0.45 4.04 13.88
CA VAL A 82 -0.16 3.28 12.77
C VAL A 82 -1.68 3.23 12.87
N VAL A 83 -2.22 3.05 14.07
CA VAL A 83 -3.67 2.88 14.27
C VAL A 83 -4.42 4.20 14.28
N PHE A 84 -3.84 5.27 14.83
CA PHE A 84 -4.56 6.51 15.11
C PHE A 84 -4.14 7.72 14.24
N ASP A 85 -3.18 7.55 13.34
CA ASP A 85 -2.77 8.59 12.39
C ASP A 85 -3.24 8.30 10.97
N GLU A 86 -4.32 8.97 10.56
CA GLU A 86 -4.87 8.87 9.20
C GLU A 86 -3.90 9.41 8.14
N SER A 87 -3.04 10.39 8.47
CA SER A 87 -2.09 10.95 7.52
C SER A 87 -1.05 9.92 7.10
N LEU A 88 -0.66 9.04 8.03
CA LEU A 88 0.24 7.92 7.74
C LEU A 88 -0.38 6.95 6.72
N GLN A 89 -1.63 6.54 6.91
CA GLN A 89 -2.31 5.68 5.93
C GLN A 89 -2.41 6.37 4.57
N GLY A 90 -2.77 7.66 4.54
CA GLY A 90 -2.77 8.44 3.30
C GLY A 90 -1.41 8.48 2.59
N CYS A 91 -0.31 8.57 3.34
CA CYS A 91 1.04 8.49 2.80
C CYS A 91 1.39 7.11 2.23
N LEU A 92 1.05 6.03 2.93
CA LEU A 92 1.30 4.66 2.47
C LEU A 92 0.48 4.34 1.22
N ASP A 93 -0.80 4.71 1.22
CA ASP A 93 -1.75 4.43 0.12
C ASP A 93 -1.37 5.20 -1.14
N SER A 94 -1.04 6.48 -1.00
CA SER A 94 -0.56 7.29 -2.13
C SER A 94 0.74 6.73 -2.72
N TYR A 95 1.64 6.17 -1.90
CA TYR A 95 2.83 5.51 -2.43
C TYR A 95 2.45 4.24 -3.20
N LEU A 96 1.67 3.34 -2.61
CA LEU A 96 1.26 2.10 -3.31
C LEU A 96 0.54 2.41 -4.62
N HIS A 97 -0.29 3.45 -4.63
CA HIS A 97 -1.04 3.84 -5.82
C HIS A 97 -0.18 4.51 -6.90
N HIS A 98 0.80 5.34 -6.55
CA HIS A 98 1.54 6.16 -7.52
C HIS A 98 2.99 5.73 -7.75
N ALA A 99 3.54 4.81 -6.96
CA ALA A 99 4.91 4.35 -7.15
C ALA A 99 5.11 3.80 -8.56
N PRO A 100 6.26 4.06 -9.21
CA PRO A 100 6.54 3.52 -10.52
C PRO A 100 6.66 1.99 -10.48
N ARG A 101 5.96 1.30 -11.39
CA ARG A 101 6.03 -0.16 -11.53
C ARG A 101 7.13 -0.54 -12.52
N GLY A 102 7.74 -1.72 -12.37
CA GLY A 102 8.93 -2.12 -13.14
C GLY A 102 8.76 -2.21 -14.67
N LEU A 103 7.54 -2.07 -15.20
CA LEU A 103 7.24 -2.03 -16.64
C LEU A 103 7.05 -0.60 -17.18
N ASP A 104 7.10 0.40 -16.31
CA ASP A 104 6.96 1.80 -16.69
C ASP A 104 8.28 2.34 -17.26
N LEU A 105 8.42 2.25 -18.59
CA LEU A 105 9.60 2.75 -19.31
C LEU A 105 9.76 4.28 -19.18
N LEU A 106 8.71 5.01 -18.79
CA LEU A 106 8.76 6.45 -18.56
C LEU A 106 9.21 6.81 -17.14
N ALA A 107 9.29 5.82 -16.24
CA ALA A 107 9.68 6.03 -14.85
C ALA A 107 11.19 5.90 -14.58
N LEU A 108 12.02 5.97 -15.62
CA LEU A 108 13.47 5.96 -15.41
C LEU A 108 13.89 7.21 -14.62
N PRO A 109 14.73 7.07 -13.57
CA PRO A 109 15.17 8.22 -12.79
C PRO A 109 15.90 9.23 -13.66
N SER A 110 15.48 10.50 -13.59
CA SER A 110 16.09 11.60 -14.34
C SER A 110 17.50 11.94 -13.86
N SER A 111 17.84 11.59 -12.62
CA SER A 111 19.17 11.78 -12.04
C SER A 111 19.51 10.73 -10.98
N PRO A 112 20.80 10.54 -10.62
CA PRO A 112 21.20 9.65 -9.52
C PRO A 112 20.55 10.02 -8.18
N ALA A 113 20.41 11.31 -7.88
CA ALA A 113 19.78 11.78 -6.64
C ALA A 113 18.30 11.36 -6.54
N VAL A 114 17.57 11.45 -7.66
CA VAL A 114 16.17 10.98 -7.75
C VAL A 114 16.12 9.45 -7.56
N ALA A 115 17.03 8.70 -8.19
CA ALA A 115 17.09 7.26 -8.03
C ALA A 115 17.36 6.85 -6.57
N ASP A 116 18.22 7.57 -5.88
CA ASP A 116 18.59 7.29 -4.50
C ASP A 116 17.45 7.57 -3.53
N VAL A 117 16.76 8.71 -3.66
CA VAL A 117 15.60 9.01 -2.79
C VAL A 117 14.43 8.07 -3.07
N GLN A 118 14.18 7.71 -4.33
CA GLN A 118 13.15 6.72 -4.67
C GLN A 118 13.45 5.36 -4.03
N ARG A 119 14.71 4.93 -4.04
CA ARG A 119 15.14 3.69 -3.37
C ARG A 119 14.99 3.78 -1.86
N ALA A 120 15.27 4.93 -1.26
CA ALA A 120 15.11 5.18 0.16
C ALA A 120 13.64 5.08 0.59
N ILE A 121 12.73 5.78 -0.10
CA ILE A 121 11.28 5.69 0.15
C ILE A 121 10.81 4.26 -0.05
N HIS A 122 11.16 3.62 -1.18
CA HIS A 122 10.75 2.26 -1.49
C HIS A 122 11.13 1.29 -0.36
N ARG A 123 12.37 1.39 0.14
CA ARG A 123 12.83 0.60 1.27
C ARG A 123 12.06 0.92 2.56
N ALA A 124 11.87 2.19 2.88
CA ALA A 124 11.18 2.62 4.11
C ALA A 124 9.72 2.13 4.13
N ILE A 125 8.99 2.30 3.02
CA ILE A 125 7.61 1.82 2.86
C ILE A 125 7.54 0.31 3.08
N PHE A 126 8.41 -0.47 2.43
CA PHE A 126 8.43 -1.92 2.61
C PHE A 126 8.64 -2.33 4.06
N LEU A 127 9.58 -1.67 4.75
CA LEU A 127 9.87 -1.96 6.16
C LEU A 127 8.71 -1.58 7.08
N VAL A 128 7.97 -0.50 6.77
CA VAL A 128 6.78 -0.12 7.53
C VAL A 128 5.70 -1.18 7.38
N PHE A 129 5.38 -1.61 6.15
CA PHE A 129 4.42 -2.70 5.93
C PHE A 129 4.87 -4.02 6.55
N LEU A 130 6.16 -4.35 6.48
CA LEU A 130 6.71 -5.53 7.13
C LEU A 130 6.49 -5.50 8.64
N ARG A 131 6.72 -4.35 9.27
CA ARG A 131 6.51 -4.17 10.70
C ARG A 131 5.02 -4.24 11.06
N MET A 132 4.15 -3.60 10.27
CA MET A 132 2.68 -3.68 10.41
C MET A 132 2.14 -5.11 10.23
N ALA A 133 2.80 -5.93 9.42
CA ALA A 133 2.44 -7.33 9.23
C ALA A 133 3.03 -8.27 10.28
N THR A 134 3.76 -7.77 11.29
CA THR A 134 4.46 -8.58 12.29
C THR A 134 3.81 -8.42 13.66
N HIS A 135 2.90 -9.34 14.01
CA HIS A 135 2.21 -9.31 15.31
C HIS A 135 3.15 -9.55 16.52
N LYS A 136 4.37 -10.06 16.28
CA LYS A 136 5.36 -10.39 17.30
C LYS A 136 6.75 -9.96 16.86
N GLU A 137 7.15 -8.74 17.21
CA GLU A 137 8.49 -8.19 16.93
C GLU A 137 9.56 -8.84 17.82
N SER A 138 9.22 -9.21 19.06
CA SER A 138 10.14 -9.85 20.00
C SER A 138 9.39 -10.70 21.05
N LYS A 139 10.09 -11.17 22.09
CA LYS A 139 9.44 -11.85 23.23
C LYS A 139 8.78 -10.84 24.18
N GLU A 140 9.16 -9.57 24.08
CA GLU A 140 8.74 -8.43 24.89
C GLU A 140 7.65 -7.62 24.18
N SER A 141 7.72 -7.58 22.85
CA SER A 141 6.96 -6.68 21.98
C SER A 141 6.09 -7.50 21.04
N PHE A 142 4.83 -7.68 21.42
CA PHE A 142 3.88 -8.45 20.63
C PHE A 142 2.43 -8.05 20.96
N LEU A 143 1.54 -8.32 20.02
CA LEU A 143 0.10 -8.25 20.16
C LEU A 143 -0.47 -9.67 20.23
N THR A 144 -1.61 -9.83 20.90
CA THR A 144 -2.40 -11.06 20.82
C THR A 144 -2.81 -11.29 19.35
N PRO A 145 -2.63 -12.50 18.78
CA PRO A 145 -2.88 -12.73 17.36
C PRO A 145 -4.29 -12.34 16.87
N ALA A 146 -5.31 -12.62 17.68
CA ALA A 146 -6.70 -12.24 17.37
C ALA A 146 -6.88 -10.73 17.31
N VAL A 147 -6.39 -10.00 18.32
CA VAL A 147 -6.48 -8.53 18.37
C VAL A 147 -5.66 -7.89 17.26
N PHE A 148 -4.49 -8.43 16.93
CA PHE A 148 -3.71 -8.00 15.77
C PHE A 148 -4.52 -8.13 14.48
N GLY A 149 -5.19 -9.27 14.26
CA GLY A 149 -6.06 -9.50 13.11
C GLY A 149 -7.21 -8.50 13.02
N GLU A 150 -7.82 -8.15 14.15
CA GLU A 150 -8.85 -7.11 14.24
C GLU A 150 -8.30 -5.72 13.94
N ILE A 151 -7.12 -5.38 14.48
CA ILE A 151 -6.49 -4.07 14.27
C ILE A 151 -6.19 -3.85 12.79
N ILE A 152 -5.55 -4.83 12.12
CA ILE A 152 -5.15 -4.65 10.72
C ILE A 152 -6.34 -4.53 9.77
N TYR A 153 -7.45 -5.22 10.10
CA TYR A 153 -8.67 -5.25 9.28
C TYR A 153 -9.54 -4.02 9.51
N ASN A 154 -9.89 -3.75 10.78
CA ASN A 154 -10.87 -2.71 11.11
C ASN A 154 -10.33 -1.29 10.92
N ASN A 155 -9.00 -1.12 10.89
CA ASN A 155 -8.37 0.17 10.63
C ASN A 155 -7.85 0.29 9.19
N PHE A 156 -8.23 -0.62 8.28
CA PHE A 156 -7.83 -0.59 6.85
C PHE A 156 -6.32 -0.54 6.61
N LEU A 157 -5.53 -1.10 7.54
CA LEU A 157 -4.07 -1.13 7.46
C LEU A 157 -3.59 -2.06 6.34
N PHE A 158 -4.39 -3.09 6.06
CA PHE A 158 -4.28 -3.91 4.87
C PHE A 158 -5.66 -4.04 4.23
N ASP A 159 -5.66 -4.18 2.91
CA ASP A 159 -6.81 -4.58 2.10
C ASP A 159 -6.28 -5.36 0.89
N VAL A 160 -7.17 -6.00 0.14
CA VAL A 160 -6.78 -6.81 -1.02
C VAL A 160 -6.01 -5.99 -2.07
N PRO A 161 -6.48 -4.78 -2.48
CA PRO A 161 -5.70 -3.91 -3.38
C PRO A 161 -4.28 -3.60 -2.88
N LYS A 162 -4.11 -3.21 -1.61
CA LYS A 162 -2.79 -2.95 -0.99
C LYS A 162 -1.89 -4.17 -1.06
N MET A 163 -2.42 -5.35 -0.74
CA MET A 163 -1.65 -6.59 -0.80
C MET A 163 -1.21 -6.93 -2.23
N MET A 164 -2.06 -6.69 -3.23
CA MET A 164 -1.70 -6.83 -4.64
C MET A 164 -0.61 -5.84 -5.06
N ASP A 165 -0.74 -4.56 -4.70
CA ASP A 165 0.28 -3.54 -4.98
C ASP A 165 1.62 -3.88 -4.31
N LEU A 166 1.59 -4.37 -3.06
CA LEU A 166 2.79 -4.84 -2.35
C LEU A 166 3.47 -5.99 -3.10
N CYS A 167 2.71 -6.93 -3.65
CA CYS A 167 3.24 -8.02 -4.47
C CYS A 167 3.93 -7.51 -5.73
N VAL A 168 3.29 -6.59 -6.46
CA VAL A 168 3.83 -6.03 -7.70
C VAL A 168 5.09 -5.19 -7.44
N LEU A 169 5.08 -4.37 -6.38
CA LEU A 169 6.18 -3.45 -6.07
C LEU A 169 7.39 -4.16 -5.45
N PHE A 170 7.17 -5.11 -4.53
CA PHE A 170 8.24 -5.68 -3.71
C PHE A 170 8.54 -7.17 -3.98
N GLY A 171 7.72 -7.85 -4.79
CA GLY A 171 7.89 -9.28 -5.08
C GLY A 171 9.22 -9.60 -5.76
N LYS A 172 9.68 -8.72 -6.65
CA LYS A 172 11.00 -8.86 -7.28
C LYS A 172 12.10 -8.53 -6.28
N GLY A 173 12.82 -9.56 -5.82
CA GLY A 173 13.96 -9.44 -4.91
C GLY A 173 13.65 -9.69 -3.44
N ASN A 174 12.41 -9.44 -2.98
CA ASN A 174 12.01 -9.68 -1.58
C ASN A 174 10.93 -10.77 -1.42
N SER A 175 10.73 -11.63 -2.44
CA SER A 175 9.63 -12.61 -2.50
C SER A 175 9.45 -13.46 -1.25
N GLN A 176 10.53 -13.93 -0.62
CA GLN A 176 10.44 -14.76 0.59
C GLN A 176 9.90 -13.98 1.79
N LEU A 177 10.34 -12.74 1.96
CA LEU A 177 9.95 -11.90 3.08
C LEU A 177 8.52 -11.37 2.88
N LEU A 178 8.22 -10.96 1.64
CA LEU A 178 6.87 -10.59 1.23
C LEU A 178 5.89 -11.76 1.41
N HIS A 179 6.25 -12.99 1.02
CA HIS A 179 5.40 -14.17 1.23
C HIS A 179 5.05 -14.32 2.71
N LYS A 180 6.04 -14.28 3.61
CA LYS A 180 5.81 -14.37 5.06
C LYS A 180 4.93 -13.23 5.58
N MET A 181 5.11 -12.04 5.04
CA MET A 181 4.33 -10.85 5.38
C MET A 181 2.84 -11.07 5.06
N ILE A 182 2.54 -11.43 3.80
CA ILE A 182 1.18 -11.69 3.32
C ILE A 182 0.58 -12.92 4.03
N GLU A 183 1.34 -14.00 4.16
CA GLU A 183 0.92 -15.21 4.86
C GLU A 183 0.53 -14.90 6.32
N ASN A 184 1.31 -14.08 7.04
CA ASN A 184 0.95 -13.71 8.40
C ASN A 184 -0.32 -12.86 8.46
N VAL A 185 -0.52 -11.93 7.52
CA VAL A 185 -1.76 -11.13 7.42
C VAL A 185 -2.98 -12.04 7.24
N PHE A 186 -2.97 -12.95 6.26
CA PHE A 186 -4.08 -13.90 6.03
C PHE A 186 -4.27 -14.91 7.17
N THR A 187 -3.18 -15.34 7.80
CA THR A 187 -3.25 -16.31 8.92
C THR A 187 -3.89 -15.68 10.15
N GLN A 188 -3.52 -14.43 10.49
CA GLN A 188 -4.09 -13.76 11.67
C GLN A 188 -5.46 -13.13 11.39
N GLN A 189 -5.79 -12.87 10.13
CA GLN A 189 -7.09 -12.38 9.71
C GLN A 189 -7.61 -13.15 8.48
N PRO A 190 -8.34 -14.25 8.68
CA PRO A 190 -8.89 -15.03 7.59
C PRO A 190 -9.99 -14.33 6.77
N ALA A 191 -10.58 -13.23 7.25
CA ALA A 191 -11.62 -12.50 6.51
C ALA A 191 -11.11 -11.98 5.15
N TYR A 192 -9.81 -11.72 5.01
CA TYR A 192 -9.20 -11.33 3.73
C TYR A 192 -9.36 -12.40 2.63
N TYR A 193 -9.59 -13.67 2.96
CA TYR A 193 -9.95 -14.68 1.94
C TYR A 193 -11.32 -14.40 1.32
N SER A 194 -12.28 -13.93 2.11
CA SER A 194 -13.59 -13.51 1.62
C SER A 194 -13.46 -12.25 0.75
N ASP A 195 -12.72 -11.25 1.22
CA ASP A 195 -12.49 -10.01 0.47
C ASP A 195 -11.81 -10.29 -0.88
N LEU A 196 -10.89 -11.26 -0.92
CA LEU A 196 -10.22 -11.67 -2.15
C LEU A 196 -11.21 -12.30 -3.12
N ASP A 197 -12.09 -13.20 -2.65
CA ASP A 197 -13.14 -13.81 -3.46
C ASP A 197 -14.11 -12.76 -4.00
N GLU A 198 -14.50 -11.79 -3.17
CA GLU A 198 -15.35 -10.65 -3.54
C GLU A 198 -14.68 -9.71 -4.56
N THR A 199 -13.34 -9.70 -4.62
CA THR A 199 -12.58 -8.90 -5.59
C THR A 199 -12.53 -9.55 -6.98
N VAL A 200 -12.66 -10.88 -7.08
CA VAL A 200 -12.54 -11.62 -8.35
C VAL A 200 -13.53 -11.13 -9.43
N PRO A 201 -14.83 -10.94 -9.16
CA PRO A 201 -15.77 -10.42 -10.16
C PRO A 201 -15.36 -9.06 -10.73
N THR A 202 -14.80 -8.18 -9.90
CA THR A 202 -14.32 -6.86 -10.33
C THR A 202 -13.14 -7.00 -11.28
N VAL A 203 -12.19 -7.90 -10.99
CA VAL A 203 -11.05 -8.17 -11.88
C VAL A 203 -11.52 -8.72 -13.23
N LEU A 204 -12.47 -9.68 -13.22
CA LEU A 204 -13.06 -10.22 -14.46
C LEU A 204 -13.77 -9.12 -15.26
N GLN A 205 -14.52 -8.25 -14.59
CA GLN A 205 -15.19 -7.12 -15.24
C GLN A 205 -14.20 -6.14 -15.89
N VAL A 206 -13.01 -5.94 -15.30
CA VAL A 206 -11.94 -5.14 -15.94
C VAL A 206 -11.49 -5.78 -17.24
N PHE A 207 -11.28 -7.10 -17.26
CA PHE A 207 -10.93 -7.81 -18.50
C PHE A 207 -12.04 -7.70 -19.56
N ASP A 208 -13.30 -7.89 -19.17
CA ASP A 208 -14.45 -7.74 -20.08
C ASP A 208 -14.53 -6.32 -20.66
N THR A 209 -14.30 -5.31 -19.82
CA THR A 209 -14.26 -3.90 -20.22
C THR A 209 -13.13 -3.64 -21.23
N ILE A 210 -11.95 -4.26 -21.03
CA ILE A 210 -10.83 -4.15 -21.96
C ILE A 210 -11.16 -4.83 -23.30
N LEU A 211 -11.75 -6.03 -23.26
CA LEU A 211 -12.18 -6.74 -24.46
C LEU A 211 -13.22 -5.94 -25.25
N GLU A 212 -14.20 -5.34 -24.56
CA GLU A 212 -15.21 -4.47 -25.17
C GLU A 212 -14.57 -3.25 -25.82
N LYS A 213 -13.70 -2.54 -25.08
CA LYS A 213 -13.00 -1.34 -25.61
C LYS A 213 -12.12 -1.63 -26.81
N CYS A 214 -11.55 -2.83 -26.90
CA CYS A 214 -10.73 -3.27 -28.02
C CYS A 214 -11.54 -3.86 -29.20
N GLY A 215 -12.86 -4.04 -29.04
CA GLY A 215 -13.72 -4.70 -30.01
C GLY A 215 -13.43 -6.21 -30.17
N LEU A 216 -12.93 -6.85 -29.10
CA LEU A 216 -12.49 -8.25 -29.07
C LEU A 216 -13.48 -9.20 -28.40
N GLN A 217 -14.66 -8.73 -27.96
CA GLN A 217 -15.69 -9.64 -27.46
C GLN A 217 -16.12 -10.60 -28.58
N CYS A 218 -15.84 -11.89 -28.37
CA CYS A 218 -16.41 -12.96 -29.18
C CYS A 218 -17.92 -13.02 -28.90
N GLU A 219 -18.72 -12.44 -29.78
CA GLU A 219 -20.15 -12.78 -29.81
C GLU A 219 -20.26 -14.28 -30.11
N GLY A 220 -20.67 -15.04 -29.08
CA GLY A 220 -21.21 -16.36 -29.28
C GLY A 220 -22.27 -16.30 -30.39
N ALA A 221 -22.09 -17.16 -31.38
CA ALA A 221 -22.88 -17.32 -32.59
C ALA A 221 -24.28 -16.66 -32.65
N MET A 222 -24.47 -15.88 -33.73
CA MET A 222 -25.68 -15.83 -34.58
C MET A 222 -26.78 -14.79 -34.23
N GLU A 223 -26.54 -13.51 -34.53
CA GLU A 223 -27.59 -12.65 -35.09
C GLU A 223 -27.02 -11.70 -36.18
N PRO A 224 -27.73 -11.49 -37.30
CA PRO A 224 -27.28 -10.58 -38.36
C PRO A 224 -27.40 -9.12 -37.88
N LYS A 225 -26.26 -8.50 -37.56
CA LYS A 225 -26.20 -7.08 -37.21
C LYS A 225 -26.63 -6.20 -38.40
N LYS A 226 -27.59 -5.30 -38.15
CA LYS A 226 -28.02 -4.27 -39.11
C LYS A 226 -26.84 -3.39 -39.53
N LEU A 227 -26.80 -3.02 -40.81
CA LEU A 227 -25.75 -2.22 -41.47
C LEU A 227 -25.47 -0.81 -40.88
N ASN A 228 -26.14 -0.41 -39.79
CA ASN A 228 -26.02 0.91 -39.16
C ASN A 228 -25.43 0.86 -37.73
N ALA A 229 -24.75 -0.22 -37.34
CA ALA A 229 -23.97 -0.22 -36.10
C ALA A 229 -22.72 0.66 -36.29
N HIS A 230 -22.59 1.72 -35.48
CA HIS A 230 -21.35 2.49 -35.38
C HIS A 230 -20.19 1.51 -35.17
N LYS A 231 -19.22 1.49 -36.10
CA LYS A 231 -18.02 0.66 -36.01
C LYS A 231 -17.31 0.99 -34.70
N GLN A 232 -17.35 0.09 -33.72
CA GLN A 232 -16.48 0.20 -32.55
C GLN A 232 -15.03 0.15 -33.03
N PRO A 233 -14.15 1.05 -32.54
CA PRO A 233 -12.75 1.04 -32.92
C PRO A 233 -12.11 -0.29 -32.48
N THR A 234 -11.60 -1.07 -33.42
CA THR A 234 -10.71 -2.19 -33.13
C THR A 234 -9.35 -1.66 -32.67
N ALA A 235 -8.54 -2.49 -32.01
CA ALA A 235 -7.17 -2.14 -31.58
C ALA A 235 -6.29 -1.49 -32.69
N LEU A 236 -6.56 -1.80 -33.96
CA LEU A 236 -5.89 -1.23 -35.15
C LEU A 236 -6.42 0.16 -35.58
N THR A 237 -7.56 0.59 -35.05
CA THR A 237 -8.24 1.86 -35.37
C THR A 237 -8.36 2.81 -34.17
N MET A 238 -7.93 2.38 -32.98
CA MET A 238 -7.85 3.24 -31.79
C MET A 238 -6.69 4.23 -31.90
N SER A 239 -6.78 5.37 -31.19
CA SER A 239 -5.65 6.30 -31.07
C SER A 239 -4.49 5.64 -30.32
N GLN A 240 -3.25 5.99 -30.67
CA GLN A 240 -2.05 5.42 -30.05
C GLN A 240 -2.02 5.58 -28.52
N GLN A 241 -2.52 6.70 -27.98
CA GLN A 241 -2.61 6.93 -26.54
C GLN A 241 -3.58 5.96 -25.86
N VAL A 242 -4.73 5.68 -26.48
CA VAL A 242 -5.72 4.74 -25.93
C VAL A 242 -5.18 3.30 -25.97
N SER A 243 -4.52 2.92 -27.06
CA SER A 243 -3.87 1.61 -27.17
C SER A 243 -2.74 1.43 -26.14
N LEU A 244 -1.93 2.46 -25.90
CA LEU A 244 -0.87 2.43 -24.87
C LEU A 244 -1.47 2.29 -23.47
N SER A 245 -2.49 3.09 -23.12
CA SER A 245 -3.16 2.97 -21.82
C SER A 245 -3.78 1.59 -21.59
N LEU A 246 -4.36 0.97 -22.64
CA LEU A 246 -4.89 -0.40 -22.58
C LEU A 246 -3.78 -1.44 -22.37
N CYS A 247 -2.65 -1.31 -23.06
CA CYS A 247 -1.48 -2.16 -22.83
C CYS A 247 -0.90 -2.01 -21.42
N PHE A 248 -0.84 -0.78 -20.88
CA PHE A 248 -0.39 -0.54 -19.51
C PHE A 248 -1.34 -1.18 -18.48
N CYS A 249 -2.66 -1.01 -18.66
CA CYS A 249 -3.65 -1.68 -17.81
C CYS A 249 -3.48 -3.21 -17.83
N LEU A 250 -3.38 -3.82 -19.02
CA LEU A 250 -3.17 -5.27 -19.16
C LEU A 250 -1.85 -5.74 -18.54
N SER A 251 -0.75 -4.99 -18.74
CA SER A 251 0.56 -5.35 -18.17
C SER A 251 0.59 -5.27 -16.64
N SER A 252 -0.22 -4.37 -16.07
CA SER A 252 -0.42 -4.27 -14.62
C SER A 252 -1.28 -5.42 -14.09
N SER A 253 -2.28 -5.87 -14.86
CA SER A 253 -3.15 -7.02 -14.52
C SER A 253 -2.50 -8.39 -14.70
N VAL A 254 -1.51 -8.52 -15.60
CA VAL A 254 -0.81 -9.81 -15.89
C VAL A 254 0.39 -10.04 -14.96
N SER A 255 0.75 -9.06 -14.12
CA SER A 255 1.80 -9.19 -13.10
C SER A 255 1.28 -9.77 -11.76
N LEU A 256 0.03 -10.23 -11.72
CA LEU A 256 -0.61 -10.95 -10.60
C LEU A 256 -0.30 -12.46 -10.65
#